data_AF-A0A9W9ZTD7-F1
#
_entry.id   AF-A0A9W9ZTD7-F1
#
_cell.length_a   1.000
_cell.length_b   1.000
_cell.length_c   1.000
_cell.angle_alpha   90.00
_cell.angle_beta   90.00
_cell.angle_gamma   90.00
#
_symmetry.space_group_name_H-M   'P 1'
#
loop_
_entity.id
_entity.type
_entity.pdbx_description
1 polymer ?
#
loop_
_entity_poly.entity_id
_entity_poly.type
_entity_poly.pdbx_seq_one_letter_code
_entity_poly.pdbx_strand_id
1 'polypeptide(L)'
;MAVQDLKWYSTFEFLIGSILSFADPITDVLALMGFYKENHRNWFKWGVIFMIIPCLTFVMVYLLTITFDNVRGVTDCLRRVLFTLNPFSPGWATLKAFVLCLKNFKKLWRGEGVDCGDDVDDVNRLLAYVNFAPFMEVITESIPQFIIQLYGASVQEEPVKIIQIISLLVSFLSLVWSFSAADGFLHEGEIDMKIKHKLIFLVTNFFLLSSRLFAICYFILAFRGWIFVVLILHSVIVALADSCPRYKAGRKCDWWCSAIFIFFLFSHWIRDDLSAPHDADDSGARKKQLKRIQWLSNVMFVVENIVMILLFYNHSKYSNACYALPITVSVCSLSILGATIRLIHFNSLLKTVSHQKR
;
A
#
# COMPACT_ATOMS: atom_id res chain seq x y z
N MET A 1 -8.13 9.85 9.22
CA MET A 1 -9.30 10.55 8.66
C MET A 1 -10.48 10.43 9.60
N ALA A 2 -10.89 11.57 10.16
CA ALA A 2 -12.15 11.72 10.89
C ALA A 2 -13.23 12.30 9.97
N VAL A 3 -14.48 12.30 10.44
CA VAL A 3 -15.62 12.91 9.73
C VAL A 3 -15.35 14.37 9.33
N GLN A 4 -14.61 15.10 10.18
CA GLN A 4 -14.29 16.51 9.98
C GLN A 4 -13.29 16.76 8.82
N ASP A 5 -12.55 15.73 8.41
CA ASP A 5 -11.54 15.82 7.35
C ASP A 5 -12.13 15.58 5.95
N LEU A 6 -13.41 15.18 5.87
CA LEU A 6 -14.09 14.86 4.61
C LEU A 6 -14.26 16.12 3.76
N LYS A 7 -13.80 16.03 2.51
CA LYS A 7 -13.93 17.09 1.51
C LYS A 7 -14.79 16.61 0.34
N TRP A 8 -15.23 17.52 -0.52
CA TRP A 8 -16.07 17.16 -1.68
C TRP A 8 -15.44 16.06 -2.56
N TYR A 9 -14.12 16.09 -2.73
CA TYR A 9 -13.39 15.14 -3.56
C TYR A 9 -13.26 13.75 -2.92
N SER A 10 -13.46 13.62 -1.59
CA SER A 10 -13.47 12.33 -0.89
C SER A 10 -14.57 11.41 -1.42
N THR A 11 -15.65 11.99 -1.95
CA THR A 11 -16.71 11.24 -2.66
C THR A 11 -16.15 10.47 -3.86
N PHE A 12 -15.32 11.12 -4.68
CA PHE A 12 -14.69 10.47 -5.83
C PHE A 12 -13.61 9.47 -5.38
N GLU A 13 -12.89 9.79 -4.30
CA GLU A 13 -11.86 8.89 -3.77
C GLU A 13 -12.48 7.55 -3.31
N PHE A 14 -13.58 7.60 -2.58
CA PHE A 14 -14.29 6.40 -2.14
C PHE A 14 -14.96 5.65 -3.31
N LEU A 15 -15.44 6.36 -4.33
CA LEU A 15 -15.99 5.69 -5.51
C LEU A 15 -14.92 4.85 -6.23
N ILE A 16 -13.77 5.47 -6.53
CA ILE A 16 -12.66 4.79 -7.22
C ILE A 16 -12.13 3.65 -6.35
N GLY A 17 -11.91 3.89 -5.06
CA GLY A 17 -11.46 2.86 -4.12
C GLY A 17 -12.42 1.68 -4.05
N SER A 18 -13.74 1.94 -4.02
CA SER A 18 -14.74 0.87 -4.00
C SER A 18 -14.72 0.06 -5.29
N ILE A 19 -14.66 0.71 -6.46
CA ILE A 19 -14.57 0.02 -7.75
C ILE A 19 -13.35 -0.89 -7.80
N LEU A 20 -12.19 -0.40 -7.35
CA LEU A 20 -10.94 -1.18 -7.36
C LEU A 20 -10.97 -2.37 -6.39
N SER A 21 -11.42 -2.17 -5.14
CA SER A 21 -11.56 -3.27 -4.15
C SER A 21 -12.62 -4.31 -4.51
N PHE A 22 -13.52 -4.03 -5.45
CA PHE A 22 -14.38 -5.07 -6.04
C PHE A 22 -13.76 -5.71 -7.27
N ALA A 23 -13.20 -4.88 -8.16
CA ALA A 23 -12.66 -5.35 -9.42
C ALA A 23 -11.47 -6.29 -9.23
N ASP A 24 -10.55 -5.98 -8.32
CA ASP A 24 -9.31 -6.73 -8.13
C ASP A 24 -9.56 -8.20 -7.73
N PRO A 25 -10.30 -8.51 -6.65
CA PRO A 25 -10.60 -9.90 -6.31
C PRO A 25 -11.41 -10.63 -7.40
N ILE A 26 -12.30 -9.94 -8.11
CA ILE A 26 -13.08 -10.54 -9.21
C ILE A 26 -12.15 -10.94 -10.35
N THR A 27 -11.28 -10.04 -10.80
CA THR A 27 -10.35 -10.31 -11.89
C THR A 27 -9.36 -11.40 -11.51
N ASP A 28 -8.95 -11.45 -10.24
CA ASP A 28 -8.06 -12.48 -9.72
C ASP A 28 -8.71 -13.86 -9.68
N VAL A 29 -9.97 -13.96 -9.24
CA VAL A 29 -10.75 -15.22 -9.35
C VAL A 29 -10.79 -15.69 -10.80
N LEU A 30 -11.10 -14.80 -11.73
CA LEU A 30 -11.21 -15.15 -13.15
C LEU A 30 -9.86 -15.59 -13.74
N ALA A 31 -8.75 -14.94 -13.36
CA ALA A 31 -7.40 -15.34 -13.73
C ALA A 31 -7.04 -16.72 -13.15
N LEU A 32 -7.39 -16.98 -11.88
CA LEU A 32 -7.16 -18.26 -11.22
C LEU A 32 -7.96 -19.40 -11.85
N MET A 33 -9.22 -19.15 -12.22
CA MET A 33 -10.00 -20.11 -13.00
C MET A 33 -9.33 -20.42 -14.34
N GLY A 34 -8.66 -19.43 -14.95
CA GLY A 34 -7.83 -19.61 -16.13
C GLY A 34 -6.67 -20.59 -15.89
N PHE A 35 -5.92 -20.42 -14.79
CA PHE A 35 -4.84 -21.33 -14.41
C PHE A 35 -5.32 -22.75 -14.08
N TYR A 36 -6.49 -22.87 -13.45
CA TYR A 36 -7.08 -24.18 -13.14
C TYR A 36 -7.42 -24.95 -14.41
N LYS A 37 -8.03 -24.28 -15.40
CA LYS A 37 -8.40 -24.89 -16.69
C LYS A 37 -7.19 -25.42 -17.46
N GLU A 38 -6.08 -24.70 -17.44
CA GLU A 38 -4.82 -25.11 -18.11
C GLU A 38 -3.94 -26.04 -17.26
N ASN A 39 -4.48 -26.63 -16.19
CA ASN A 39 -3.75 -27.53 -15.29
C ASN A 39 -2.50 -26.93 -14.62
N HIS A 40 -2.38 -25.61 -14.53
CA HIS A 40 -1.32 -24.93 -13.78
C HIS A 40 -1.59 -24.94 -12.26
N ARG A 41 -1.61 -26.14 -11.66
CA ARG A 41 -2.02 -26.39 -10.27
C ARG A 41 -1.23 -25.60 -9.23
N ASN A 42 0.06 -25.36 -9.46
CA ASN A 42 0.91 -24.61 -8.52
C ASN A 42 0.53 -23.13 -8.48
N TRP A 43 0.30 -22.50 -9.63
CA TRP A 43 -0.08 -21.08 -9.71
C TRP A 43 -1.49 -20.87 -9.16
N PHE A 44 -2.41 -21.78 -9.50
CA PHE A 44 -3.74 -21.81 -8.91
C PHE A 44 -3.70 -21.91 -7.37
N LYS A 45 -2.93 -22.86 -6.83
CA LYS A 45 -2.84 -23.07 -5.38
C LYS A 45 -2.36 -21.80 -4.65
N TRP A 46 -1.29 -21.18 -5.12
CA TRP A 46 -0.73 -19.99 -4.48
C TRP A 46 -1.66 -18.78 -4.60
N GLY A 47 -2.31 -18.57 -5.74
CA GLY A 47 -3.25 -17.45 -5.86
C GLY A 47 -4.51 -17.62 -5.00
N VAL A 48 -5.01 -18.84 -4.81
CA VAL A 48 -6.10 -19.10 -3.84
C VAL A 48 -5.65 -18.80 -2.41
N ILE A 49 -4.41 -19.13 -2.05
CA ILE A 49 -3.85 -18.77 -0.73
C ILE A 49 -3.83 -17.25 -0.55
N PHE A 50 -3.34 -16.51 -1.54
CA PHE A 50 -3.26 -15.04 -1.48
C PHE A 50 -4.62 -14.35 -1.43
N MET A 51 -5.69 -14.98 -1.93
CA MET A 51 -7.06 -14.48 -1.80
C MET A 51 -7.68 -14.72 -0.40
N ILE A 52 -7.22 -15.75 0.32
CA ILE A 52 -7.75 -16.10 1.65
C ILE A 52 -7.04 -15.33 2.76
N ILE A 53 -5.72 -15.14 2.67
CA ILE A 53 -4.92 -14.40 3.64
C ILE A 53 -5.49 -13.01 4.00
N PRO A 54 -5.88 -12.13 3.05
CA PRO A 54 -6.42 -10.81 3.36
C PRO A 54 -7.70 -10.87 4.20
N CYS A 55 -8.53 -11.91 4.04
CA CYS A 55 -9.74 -12.07 4.85
C CYS A 55 -9.40 -12.17 6.35
N LEU A 56 -8.25 -12.77 6.71
CA LEU A 56 -7.78 -12.83 8.10
C LEU A 56 -7.22 -11.48 8.56
N THR A 57 -6.55 -10.73 7.68
CA THR A 57 -6.01 -9.41 8.03
C THR A 57 -7.10 -8.38 8.21
N PHE A 58 -8.21 -8.48 7.47
CA PHE A 58 -9.38 -7.62 7.68
C PHE A 58 -9.99 -7.78 9.06
N VAL A 59 -10.06 -9.01 9.58
CA VAL A 59 -10.51 -9.26 10.97
C VAL A 59 -9.56 -8.57 11.96
N MET A 60 -8.24 -8.66 11.74
CA MET A 60 -7.27 -7.97 12.60
C MET A 60 -7.43 -6.45 12.54
N VAL A 61 -7.54 -5.86 11.35
CA VAL A 61 -7.77 -4.42 11.17
C VAL A 61 -9.06 -4.01 11.87
N TYR A 62 -10.13 -4.78 11.70
CA TYR A 62 -11.41 -4.53 12.35
C TYR A 62 -11.29 -4.54 13.88
N LEU A 63 -10.64 -5.56 14.46
CA LEU A 63 -10.41 -5.63 15.90
C LEU A 63 -9.56 -4.46 16.42
N LEU A 64 -8.56 -4.02 15.66
CA LEU A 64 -7.74 -2.85 16.00
C LEU A 64 -8.53 -1.53 15.97
N THR A 65 -9.58 -1.45 15.14
CA THR A 65 -10.45 -0.27 15.06
C THR A 65 -11.58 -0.24 16.11
N ILE A 66 -11.79 -1.32 16.86
CA ILE A 66 -12.81 -1.39 17.93
C ILE A 66 -12.18 -1.04 19.27
N THR A 67 -12.79 -0.09 19.98
CA THR A 67 -12.62 0.02 21.44
C THR A 67 -13.53 -1.02 22.11
N PHE A 68 -12.94 -1.88 22.97
CA PHE A 68 -13.63 -2.98 23.66
C PHE A 68 -14.85 -2.54 24.50
N ASP A 69 -14.98 -1.24 24.76
CA ASP A 69 -16.10 -0.65 25.50
C ASP A 69 -17.45 -0.71 24.76
N ASN A 70 -17.46 -0.90 23.42
CA ASN A 70 -18.69 -0.88 22.60
C ASN A 70 -19.23 -2.27 22.19
N VAL A 71 -18.66 -3.36 22.71
CA VAL A 71 -19.13 -4.72 22.39
C VAL A 71 -20.24 -5.14 23.36
N ARG A 72 -21.50 -5.02 22.92
CA ARG A 72 -22.69 -5.41 23.72
C ARG A 72 -22.78 -6.93 24.02
N GLY A 73 -21.96 -7.77 23.37
CA GLY A 73 -21.86 -9.21 23.65
C GLY A 73 -20.98 -10.01 22.67
N VAL A 74 -20.60 -11.23 23.05
CA VAL A 74 -19.73 -12.15 22.27
C VAL A 74 -20.37 -12.53 20.93
N THR A 75 -21.69 -12.71 20.89
CA THR A 75 -22.45 -13.04 19.67
C THR A 75 -22.44 -11.91 18.63
N ASP A 76 -22.53 -10.66 19.08
CA ASP A 76 -22.41 -9.50 18.19
C ASP A 76 -20.99 -9.34 17.65
N CYS A 77 -19.98 -9.62 18.47
CA CYS A 77 -18.58 -9.67 18.02
C CYS A 77 -18.37 -10.75 16.95
N LEU A 78 -18.84 -11.98 17.20
CA LEU A 78 -18.72 -13.10 16.26
C LEU A 78 -19.41 -12.79 14.92
N ARG A 79 -20.63 -12.24 14.97
CA ARG A 79 -21.38 -11.85 13.78
C ARG A 79 -20.59 -10.83 12.94
N ARG A 80 -20.00 -9.81 13.58
CA ARG A 80 -19.22 -8.80 12.89
C ARG A 80 -17.92 -9.36 12.32
N VAL A 81 -17.21 -10.23 13.05
CA VAL A 81 -16.02 -10.93 12.54
C VAL A 81 -16.34 -11.75 11.29
N LEU A 82 -17.45 -12.49 11.29
CA LEU A 82 -17.90 -13.26 10.12
C LEU A 82 -18.23 -12.36 8.92
N PHE A 83 -18.81 -11.18 9.15
CA PHE A 83 -19.05 -10.18 8.10
C PHE A 83 -17.79 -9.51 7.58
N THR A 84 -16.68 -9.56 8.33
CA THR A 84 -15.38 -9.03 7.90
C THR A 84 -14.55 -10.07 7.16
N LEU A 85 -14.82 -11.36 7.39
CA LEU A 85 -14.12 -12.50 6.79
C LEU A 85 -14.58 -12.79 5.35
N ASN A 86 -14.51 -11.80 4.48
CA ASN A 86 -14.74 -11.97 3.04
C ASN A 86 -13.83 -11.03 2.23
N PRO A 87 -13.44 -11.42 1.01
CA PRO A 87 -12.51 -10.63 0.18
C PRO A 87 -13.10 -9.26 -0.20
N PHE A 88 -14.43 -9.15 -0.23
CA PHE A 88 -15.14 -7.93 -0.60
C PHE A 88 -15.37 -6.94 0.57
N SER A 89 -14.84 -7.25 1.76
CA SER A 89 -15.07 -6.43 2.95
C SER A 89 -14.59 -4.98 2.79
N PRO A 90 -13.37 -4.71 2.26
CA PRO A 90 -12.91 -3.35 2.01
C PRO A 90 -13.76 -2.65 0.95
N GLY A 91 -14.16 -3.35 -0.11
CA GLY A 91 -15.04 -2.82 -1.15
C GLY A 91 -16.39 -2.37 -0.61
N TRP A 92 -17.01 -3.16 0.26
CA TRP A 92 -18.29 -2.82 0.90
C TRP A 92 -18.17 -1.68 1.90
N ALA A 93 -17.09 -1.65 2.69
CA ALA A 93 -16.84 -0.55 3.62
C ALA A 93 -16.62 0.78 2.87
N THR A 94 -15.84 0.75 1.79
CA THR A 94 -15.58 1.93 0.96
C THR A 94 -16.85 2.38 0.24
N LEU A 95 -17.70 1.45 -0.19
CA LEU A 95 -19.02 1.77 -0.75
C LEU A 95 -19.93 2.47 0.26
N LYS A 96 -19.93 2.01 1.53
CA LYS A 96 -20.68 2.69 2.60
C LYS A 96 -20.18 4.11 2.84
N ALA A 97 -18.86 4.31 2.86
CA ALA A 97 -18.26 5.64 2.98
C ALA A 97 -18.64 6.53 1.78
N PHE A 98 -18.64 5.99 0.56
CA PHE A 98 -19.12 6.68 -0.64
C PHE A 98 -20.59 7.10 -0.51
N VAL A 99 -21.49 6.20 -0.10
CA VAL A 99 -22.92 6.51 0.07
C VAL A 99 -23.12 7.58 1.15
N LEU A 100 -22.35 7.57 2.23
CA LEU A 100 -22.38 8.59 3.28
C LEU A 100 -21.97 9.97 2.72
N CYS A 101 -20.89 10.03 1.94
CA CYS A 101 -20.47 11.25 1.26
C CYS A 101 -21.50 11.72 0.22
N LEU A 102 -22.11 10.79 -0.52
CA LEU A 102 -23.11 11.10 -1.54
C LEU A 102 -24.37 11.74 -0.92
N LYS A 103 -24.86 11.19 0.20
CA LYS A 103 -26.01 11.75 0.95
C LYS A 103 -25.73 13.19 1.41
N ASN A 104 -24.48 13.48 1.77
CA ASN A 104 -24.05 14.79 2.26
C ASN A 104 -23.34 15.63 1.18
N PHE A 105 -23.40 15.24 -0.09
CA PHE A 105 -22.58 15.82 -1.16
C PHE A 105 -22.79 17.33 -1.30
N LYS A 106 -24.04 17.80 -1.21
CA LYS A 106 -24.36 19.24 -1.30
C LYS A 106 -23.76 20.06 -0.13
N LYS A 107 -23.63 19.47 1.05
CA LYS A 107 -23.00 20.09 2.22
C LYS A 107 -21.48 20.11 2.06
N LEU A 108 -20.89 18.96 1.71
CA LEU A 108 -19.47 18.81 1.41
C LEU A 108 -18.99 19.74 0.28
N TRP A 109 -19.80 19.92 -0.76
CA TRP A 109 -19.52 20.84 -1.86
C TRP A 109 -19.51 22.31 -1.42
N ARG A 110 -20.31 22.66 -0.42
CA ARG A 110 -20.34 23.99 0.20
C ARG A 110 -19.27 24.18 1.28
N GLY A 111 -18.47 23.15 1.57
CA GLY A 111 -17.48 23.17 2.64
C GLY A 111 -18.09 23.06 4.04
N GLU A 112 -19.35 22.64 4.14
CA GLU A 112 -20.03 22.38 5.40
C GLU A 112 -19.70 20.96 5.90
N GLY A 113 -19.71 20.77 7.22
CA GLY A 113 -19.49 19.47 7.85
C GLY A 113 -20.57 18.43 7.50
N VAL A 114 -20.23 17.17 7.69
CA VAL A 114 -21.14 16.04 7.48
C VAL A 114 -22.11 15.92 8.66
N ASP A 115 -23.39 15.73 8.36
CA ASP A 115 -24.42 15.52 9.38
C ASP A 115 -24.45 14.04 9.76
N CYS A 116 -23.87 13.70 10.91
CA CYS A 116 -23.73 12.32 11.38
C CYS A 116 -24.60 12.00 12.60
N GLY A 117 -25.37 12.96 13.14
CA GLY A 117 -26.16 12.76 14.36
C GLY A 117 -25.31 12.22 15.52
N ASP A 118 -25.84 11.25 16.26
CA ASP A 118 -25.14 10.58 17.38
C ASP A 118 -24.15 9.49 16.91
N ASP A 119 -24.07 9.18 15.62
CA ASP A 119 -23.28 8.06 15.08
C ASP A 119 -21.84 8.45 14.68
N VAL A 120 -21.33 9.59 15.13
CA VAL A 120 -20.01 10.13 14.73
C VAL A 120 -18.87 9.13 14.97
N ASP A 121 -18.89 8.43 16.10
CA ASP A 121 -17.86 7.43 16.44
C ASP A 121 -17.88 6.23 15.50
N ASP A 122 -19.08 5.75 15.13
CA ASP A 122 -19.22 4.64 14.20
C ASP A 122 -18.80 5.03 12.78
N VAL A 123 -19.04 6.28 12.36
CA VAL A 123 -18.53 6.80 11.09
C VAL A 123 -17.01 6.96 11.11
N ASN A 124 -16.42 7.47 12.19
CA ASN A 124 -14.98 7.56 12.34
C ASN A 124 -14.31 6.18 12.28
N ARG A 125 -14.91 5.16 12.90
CA ARG A 125 -14.43 3.76 12.81
C ARG A 125 -14.52 3.22 11.39
N LEU A 126 -15.63 3.49 10.68
CA LEU A 126 -15.76 3.14 9.28
C LEU A 126 -14.65 3.79 8.44
N LEU A 127 -14.38 5.07 8.64
CA LEU A 127 -13.31 5.79 7.93
C LEU A 127 -11.92 5.24 8.27
N ALA A 128 -11.65 4.89 9.52
CA ALA A 128 -10.41 4.24 9.91
C ALA A 128 -10.25 2.89 9.17
N TYR A 129 -11.30 2.06 9.19
CA TYR A 129 -11.30 0.77 8.49
C TYR A 129 -11.10 0.93 6.97
N VAL A 130 -11.76 1.91 6.34
CA VAL A 130 -11.63 2.21 4.89
C VAL A 130 -10.22 2.65 4.50
N ASN A 131 -9.45 3.24 5.42
CA ASN A 131 -8.06 3.61 5.14
C ASN A 131 -7.09 2.43 5.30
N PHE A 132 -7.28 1.59 6.32
CA PHE A 132 -6.36 0.50 6.64
C PHE A 132 -6.65 -0.79 5.88
N ALA A 133 -7.92 -1.15 5.66
CA ALA A 133 -8.28 -2.44 5.07
C ALA A 133 -7.84 -2.57 3.60
N PRO A 134 -8.08 -1.59 2.70
CA PRO A 134 -7.59 -1.67 1.31
C PRO A 134 -6.06 -1.65 1.23
N PHE A 135 -5.38 -1.00 2.17
CA PHE A 135 -3.92 -1.04 2.25
C PHE A 135 -3.41 -2.46 2.57
N MET A 136 -4.09 -3.15 3.49
CA MET A 136 -3.78 -4.53 3.83
C MET A 136 -4.12 -5.54 2.76
N GLU A 137 -5.25 -5.34 2.08
CA GLU A 137 -5.63 -6.09 0.88
C GLU A 137 -4.48 -6.07 -0.14
N VAL A 138 -4.00 -4.87 -0.49
CA VAL A 138 -2.93 -4.72 -1.47
C VAL A 138 -1.62 -5.40 -1.05
N ILE A 139 -1.23 -5.31 0.23
CA ILE A 139 0.01 -5.94 0.71
C ILE A 139 -0.07 -7.46 0.70
N THR A 140 -1.22 -8.02 1.08
CA THR A 140 -1.37 -9.46 1.33
C THR A 140 -1.93 -10.25 0.16
N GLU A 141 -2.63 -9.58 -0.76
CA GLU A 141 -3.24 -10.17 -1.95
C GLU A 141 -2.65 -9.55 -3.22
N SER A 142 -2.89 -8.27 -3.50
CA SER A 142 -2.61 -7.68 -4.81
C SER A 142 -1.12 -7.72 -5.18
N ILE A 143 -0.18 -7.49 -4.25
CA ILE A 143 1.26 -7.60 -4.52
C ILE A 143 1.66 -9.05 -4.88
N PRO A 144 1.43 -10.06 -4.00
CA PRO A 144 1.77 -11.44 -4.34
C PRO A 144 1.07 -11.95 -5.61
N GLN A 145 -0.19 -11.56 -5.79
CA GLN A 145 -1.01 -11.96 -6.92
C GLN A 145 -0.51 -11.33 -8.24
N PHE A 146 -0.12 -10.05 -8.22
CA PHE A 146 0.57 -9.41 -9.34
C PHE A 146 1.88 -10.13 -9.68
N ILE A 147 2.70 -10.45 -8.67
CA ILE A 147 3.98 -11.13 -8.87
C ILE A 147 3.77 -12.52 -9.48
N ILE A 148 2.82 -13.32 -8.98
CA ILE A 148 2.61 -14.67 -9.48
C ILE A 148 2.00 -14.68 -10.88
N GLN A 149 1.09 -13.75 -11.19
CA GLN A 149 0.51 -13.62 -12.53
C GLN A 149 1.56 -13.16 -13.55
N LEU A 150 2.43 -12.20 -13.18
CA LEU A 150 3.50 -11.73 -14.05
C LEU A 150 4.59 -12.79 -14.24
N TYR A 151 4.91 -13.54 -13.17
CA TYR A 151 5.78 -14.71 -13.23
C TYR A 151 5.21 -15.77 -14.17
N GLY A 152 3.93 -16.12 -14.01
CA GLY A 152 3.22 -17.08 -14.86
C GLY A 152 3.25 -16.64 -16.32
N ALA A 153 2.91 -15.37 -16.59
CA ALA A 153 2.94 -14.78 -17.93
C ALA A 153 4.34 -14.78 -18.57
N SER A 154 5.41 -14.75 -17.77
CA SER A 154 6.80 -14.75 -18.25
C SER A 154 7.37 -16.16 -18.48
N VAL A 155 6.80 -17.19 -17.82
CA VAL A 155 7.33 -18.57 -17.83
C VAL A 155 6.45 -19.52 -18.65
N GLN A 156 5.16 -19.25 -18.76
CA GLN A 156 4.25 -20.08 -19.54
C GLN A 156 4.61 -20.04 -21.03
N GLU A 157 4.49 -21.18 -21.71
CA GLU A 157 4.72 -21.31 -23.15
C GLU A 157 3.49 -20.85 -23.96
N GLU A 158 2.32 -20.86 -23.33
CA GLU A 158 1.05 -20.45 -23.92
C GLU A 158 0.89 -18.92 -23.99
N PRO A 159 0.15 -18.40 -24.98
CA PRO A 159 -0.11 -16.97 -25.05
C PRO A 159 -0.86 -16.48 -23.79
N VAL A 160 -0.40 -15.33 -23.27
CA VAL A 160 -1.02 -14.68 -22.10
C VAL A 160 -2.48 -14.36 -22.40
N LYS A 161 -3.37 -14.83 -21.54
CA LYS A 161 -4.81 -14.61 -21.71
C LYS A 161 -5.15 -13.15 -21.39
N ILE A 162 -6.11 -12.60 -22.13
CA ILE A 162 -6.60 -11.22 -21.92
C ILE A 162 -7.01 -11.00 -20.45
N ILE A 163 -7.64 -11.99 -19.81
CA ILE A 163 -8.06 -11.89 -18.42
C ILE A 163 -6.87 -11.73 -17.45
N GLN A 164 -5.73 -12.36 -17.71
CA GLN A 164 -4.53 -12.21 -16.89
C GLN A 164 -3.95 -10.81 -17.03
N ILE A 165 -3.98 -10.23 -18.24
CA ILE A 165 -3.54 -8.85 -18.47
C ILE A 165 -4.46 -7.86 -17.74
N ILE A 166 -5.78 -8.06 -17.82
CA ILE A 166 -6.75 -7.23 -17.12
C ILE A 166 -6.52 -7.33 -15.60
N SER A 167 -6.34 -8.54 -15.06
CA SER A 167 -6.06 -8.76 -13.65
C SER A 167 -4.80 -8.03 -13.20
N LEU A 168 -3.68 -8.20 -13.92
CA LEU A 168 -2.42 -7.49 -13.64
C LEU A 168 -2.58 -5.97 -13.62
N LEU A 169 -3.35 -5.42 -14.58
CA LEU A 169 -3.61 -3.98 -14.65
C LEU A 169 -4.47 -3.51 -13.48
N VAL A 170 -5.52 -4.24 -13.13
CA VAL A 170 -6.42 -3.90 -12.02
C VAL A 170 -5.70 -4.01 -10.68
N SER A 171 -4.93 -5.08 -10.43
CA SER A 171 -4.14 -5.24 -9.21
C SER A 171 -3.10 -4.13 -9.06
N PHE A 172 -2.46 -3.74 -10.16
CA PHE A 172 -1.51 -2.63 -10.14
C PHE A 172 -2.18 -1.28 -9.87
N LEU A 173 -3.36 -1.03 -10.45
CA LEU A 173 -4.13 0.19 -10.18
C LEU A 173 -4.63 0.24 -8.73
N SER A 174 -5.16 -0.87 -8.21
CA SER A 174 -5.55 -1.04 -6.81
C SER A 174 -4.39 -0.71 -5.87
N LEU A 175 -3.21 -1.25 -6.20
CA LEU A 175 -1.99 -1.02 -5.46
C LEU A 175 -1.56 0.45 -5.45
N VAL A 176 -1.44 1.07 -6.62
CA VAL A 176 -1.05 2.49 -6.72
C VAL A 176 -2.06 3.40 -6.02
N TRP A 177 -3.35 3.07 -6.12
CA TRP A 177 -4.41 3.81 -5.47
C TRP A 177 -4.33 3.71 -3.94
N SER A 178 -4.28 2.50 -3.39
CA SER A 178 -4.24 2.26 -1.93
C SER A 178 -2.97 2.83 -1.28
N PHE A 179 -1.81 2.74 -1.93
CA PHE A 179 -0.59 3.38 -1.41
C PHE A 179 -0.66 4.91 -1.43
N SER A 180 -1.40 5.49 -2.38
CA SER A 180 -1.58 6.94 -2.47
C SER A 180 -2.63 7.46 -1.49
N ALA A 181 -3.69 6.69 -1.25
CA ALA A 181 -4.61 6.91 -0.15
C ALA A 181 -3.88 6.80 1.19
N ALA A 182 -2.97 5.84 1.31
CA ALA A 182 -2.17 5.64 2.52
C ALA A 182 -1.29 6.84 2.88
N ASP A 183 -0.65 7.45 1.87
CA ASP A 183 0.12 8.68 2.05
C ASP A 183 -0.71 9.84 2.61
N GLY A 184 -1.98 9.91 2.17
CA GLY A 184 -2.94 10.88 2.66
C GLY A 184 -3.14 10.79 4.16
N PHE A 185 -3.33 9.57 4.70
CA PHE A 185 -3.54 9.38 6.14
C PHE A 185 -2.24 9.48 6.94
N LEU A 186 -1.11 8.99 6.42
CA LEU A 186 0.17 8.98 7.14
C LEU A 186 0.74 10.38 7.41
N HIS A 187 0.37 11.34 6.57
CA HIS A 187 0.79 12.75 6.68
C HIS A 187 -0.36 13.67 7.11
N GLU A 188 -1.52 13.09 7.48
CA GLU A 188 -2.70 13.80 7.96
C GLU A 188 -2.36 14.40 9.34
N GLY A 189 -2.28 15.74 9.41
CA GLY A 189 -1.92 16.49 10.62
C GLY A 189 -0.68 17.39 10.48
N GLU A 190 0.22 17.15 9.52
CA GLU A 190 1.36 18.04 9.29
C GLU A 190 1.13 19.07 8.17
N ILE A 191 0.31 18.75 7.15
CA ILE A 191 0.17 19.56 5.93
C ILE A 191 -1.28 19.47 5.41
N ASP A 192 -1.90 20.61 5.11
CA ASP A 192 -3.19 20.62 4.38
C ASP A 192 -2.96 20.08 2.95
N MET A 193 -3.34 18.82 2.75
CA MET A 193 -3.16 18.08 1.50
C MET A 193 -4.10 18.67 0.43
N LYS A 194 -3.57 19.59 -0.37
CA LYS A 194 -4.20 20.01 -1.63
C LYS A 194 -4.22 18.83 -2.63
N ILE A 195 -5.24 18.80 -3.49
CA ILE A 195 -5.39 17.78 -4.56
C ILE A 195 -4.11 17.62 -5.39
N LYS A 196 -3.37 18.72 -5.63
CA LYS A 196 -2.08 18.70 -6.34
C LYS A 196 -1.06 17.77 -5.67
N HIS A 197 -0.97 17.76 -4.35
CA HIS A 197 -0.03 16.88 -3.63
C HIS A 197 -0.48 15.42 -3.69
N LYS A 198 -1.78 15.15 -3.57
CA LYS A 198 -2.34 13.79 -3.75
C LYS A 198 -2.04 13.23 -5.15
N LEU A 199 -2.17 14.06 -6.19
CA LEU A 199 -1.82 13.66 -7.56
C LEU A 199 -0.33 13.38 -7.72
N ILE A 200 0.54 14.19 -7.11
CA ILE A 200 1.99 13.94 -7.14
C ILE A 200 2.33 12.63 -6.42
N PHE A 201 1.70 12.34 -5.27
CA PHE A 201 1.85 11.04 -4.60
C PHE A 201 1.41 9.89 -5.49
N LEU A 202 0.28 10.02 -6.18
CA LEU A 202 -0.20 9.01 -7.13
C LEU A 202 0.81 8.72 -8.24
N VAL A 203 1.33 9.76 -8.89
CA VAL A 203 2.33 9.63 -9.96
C VAL A 203 3.65 9.05 -9.41
N THR A 204 4.06 9.46 -8.22
CA THR A 204 5.28 8.97 -7.59
C THR A 204 5.16 7.48 -7.24
N ASN A 205 4.03 7.08 -6.64
CA ASN A 205 3.75 5.70 -6.30
C ASN A 205 3.65 4.82 -7.54
N PHE A 206 3.05 5.32 -8.62
CA PHE A 206 3.04 4.62 -9.91
C PHE A 206 4.46 4.25 -10.38
N PHE A 207 5.39 5.22 -10.41
CA PHE A 207 6.75 4.96 -10.87
C PHE A 207 7.55 4.04 -9.93
N LEU A 208 7.50 4.31 -8.62
CA LEU A 208 8.25 3.53 -7.64
C LEU A 208 7.74 2.08 -7.59
N LEU A 209 6.43 1.89 -7.43
CA LEU A 209 5.85 0.54 -7.31
C LEU A 209 6.02 -0.24 -8.61
N SER A 210 5.85 0.38 -9.78
CA SER A 210 6.15 -0.27 -11.06
C SER A 210 7.59 -0.78 -11.11
N SER A 211 8.56 0.08 -10.78
CA SER A 211 9.98 -0.31 -10.79
C SER A 211 10.30 -1.44 -9.81
N ARG A 212 9.72 -1.41 -8.60
CA ARG A 212 9.95 -2.40 -7.54
C ARG A 212 9.33 -3.75 -7.89
N LEU A 213 8.08 -3.78 -8.32
CA LEU A 213 7.37 -5.01 -8.68
C LEU A 213 8.03 -5.72 -9.87
N PHE A 214 8.43 -4.96 -10.90
CA PHE A 214 9.19 -5.53 -12.01
C PHE A 214 10.55 -6.04 -11.57
N ALA A 215 11.33 -5.27 -10.80
CA ALA A 215 12.63 -5.71 -10.29
C ALA A 215 12.52 -7.03 -9.51
N ILE A 216 11.53 -7.12 -8.61
CA ILE A 216 11.29 -8.31 -7.78
C ILE A 216 10.85 -9.49 -8.64
N CYS A 217 9.89 -9.31 -9.55
CA CYS A 217 9.40 -10.40 -10.39
C CYS A 217 10.51 -10.98 -11.27
N TYR A 218 11.29 -10.13 -11.96
CA TYR A 218 12.38 -10.60 -12.81
C TYR A 218 13.56 -11.15 -12.00
N PHE A 219 13.81 -10.63 -10.80
CA PHE A 219 14.78 -11.23 -9.90
C PHE A 219 14.36 -12.63 -9.45
N ILE A 220 13.08 -12.85 -9.14
CA ILE A 220 12.54 -14.18 -8.79
C ILE A 220 12.72 -15.17 -9.94
N LEU A 221 12.56 -14.74 -11.19
CA LEU A 221 12.78 -15.60 -12.37
C LEU A 221 14.22 -16.13 -12.42
N ALA A 222 15.20 -15.32 -12.04
CA ALA A 222 16.61 -15.72 -12.06
C ALA A 222 17.08 -16.43 -10.78
N PHE A 223 16.70 -15.91 -9.61
CA PHE A 223 17.27 -16.30 -8.31
C PHE A 223 16.25 -16.93 -7.34
N ARG A 224 15.01 -17.21 -7.78
CA ARG A 224 13.97 -17.91 -7.01
C ARG A 224 13.88 -17.40 -5.56
N GLY A 225 14.16 -18.26 -4.57
CA GLY A 225 14.00 -18.00 -3.14
C GLY A 225 15.01 -17.01 -2.53
N TRP A 226 16.05 -16.59 -3.25
CA TRP A 226 16.99 -15.58 -2.75
C TRP A 226 16.33 -14.21 -2.54
N ILE A 227 15.15 -13.98 -3.11
CA ILE A 227 14.36 -12.78 -2.84
C ILE A 227 14.12 -12.60 -1.34
N PHE A 228 13.83 -13.66 -0.58
CA PHE A 228 13.59 -13.56 0.85
C PHE A 228 14.81 -13.01 1.59
N VAL A 229 16.04 -13.34 1.16
CA VAL A 229 17.27 -12.80 1.75
C VAL A 229 17.37 -11.30 1.51
N VAL A 230 17.11 -10.86 0.28
CA VAL A 230 17.13 -9.43 -0.10
C VAL A 230 16.09 -8.66 0.71
N LEU A 231 14.85 -9.16 0.78
CA LEU A 231 13.76 -8.49 1.49
C LEU A 231 13.99 -8.44 3.00
N ILE A 232 14.48 -9.54 3.62
CA ILE A 232 14.80 -9.57 5.05
C ILE A 232 15.94 -8.60 5.36
N LEU A 233 17.01 -8.61 4.55
CA LEU A 233 18.14 -7.69 4.72
C LEU A 233 17.68 -6.23 4.65
N HIS A 234 16.86 -5.91 3.65
CA HIS A 234 16.25 -4.59 3.50
C HIS A 234 15.47 -4.19 4.76
N SER A 235 14.52 -5.04 5.19
CA SER A 235 13.70 -4.78 6.37
C SER A 235 14.55 -4.59 7.63
N VAL A 236 15.63 -5.35 7.81
CA VAL A 236 16.55 -5.21 8.95
C VAL A 236 17.30 -3.87 8.88
N ILE A 237 17.80 -3.46 7.71
CA ILE A 237 18.51 -2.18 7.55
C ILE A 237 17.58 -1.00 7.89
N VAL A 238 16.35 -1.02 7.36
CA VAL A 238 15.35 0.02 7.63
C VAL A 238 14.93 0.02 9.10
N ALA A 239 14.71 -1.16 9.69
CA ALA A 239 14.40 -1.31 11.11
C ALA A 239 15.49 -0.70 12.00
N LEU A 240 16.76 -0.97 11.69
CA LEU A 240 17.91 -0.43 12.42
C LEU A 240 18.01 1.10 12.26
N ALA A 241 17.75 1.61 11.04
CA ALA A 241 17.78 3.04 10.75
C ALA A 241 16.69 3.80 11.53
N ASP A 242 15.51 3.21 11.72
CA ASP A 242 14.40 3.81 12.47
C ASP A 242 14.53 3.59 14.00
N SER A 243 15.01 2.42 14.44
CA SER A 243 15.12 2.09 15.87
C SER A 243 16.28 2.80 16.57
N CYS A 244 17.41 3.01 15.89
CA CYS A 244 18.62 3.58 16.48
C CYS A 244 18.41 5.01 17.04
N PRO A 245 17.72 5.92 16.34
CA PRO A 245 17.34 7.21 16.92
C PRO A 245 16.37 7.12 18.09
N ARG A 246 15.40 6.18 18.06
CA ARG A 246 14.42 6.00 19.16
C ARG A 246 15.08 5.54 20.44
N TYR A 247 16.02 4.60 20.34
CA TYR A 247 16.80 4.11 21.47
C TYR A 247 17.62 5.23 22.13
N LYS A 248 18.26 6.09 21.32
CA LYS A 248 18.99 7.27 21.83
C LYS A 248 18.10 8.28 22.54
N ALA A 249 16.81 8.31 22.24
CA ALA A 249 15.83 9.21 22.87
C ALA A 249 15.20 8.64 24.16
N GLY A 250 15.60 7.43 24.61
CA GLY A 250 15.13 6.86 25.88
C GLY A 250 13.62 6.55 25.96
N ARG A 251 12.92 6.47 24.81
CA ARG A 251 11.47 6.25 24.78
C ARG A 251 11.10 4.80 25.04
N LYS A 252 10.18 4.56 25.98
CA LYS A 252 9.56 3.24 26.21
C LYS A 252 8.61 2.93 25.04
N CYS A 253 8.75 1.74 24.47
CA CYS A 253 7.89 1.27 23.40
C CYS A 253 6.65 0.61 24.02
N ASP A 254 5.48 1.21 23.81
CA ASP A 254 4.22 0.56 24.18
C ASP A 254 3.97 -0.66 23.28
N TRP A 255 3.16 -1.62 23.73
CA TRP A 255 2.83 -2.80 22.91
C TRP A 255 2.11 -2.39 21.62
N TRP A 256 1.20 -1.40 21.69
CA TRP A 256 0.55 -0.81 20.52
C TRP A 256 1.55 -0.22 19.51
N CYS A 257 2.56 0.50 20.00
CA CYS A 257 3.63 1.03 19.17
C CYS A 257 4.45 -0.09 18.52
N SER A 258 4.67 -1.18 19.23
CA SER A 258 5.41 -2.34 18.73
C SER A 258 4.63 -3.08 17.63
N ALA A 259 3.32 -3.22 17.78
CA ALA A 259 2.46 -3.88 16.78
C ALA A 259 2.38 -3.06 15.47
N ILE A 260 2.18 -1.74 15.56
CA ILE A 260 2.18 -0.83 14.41
C ILE A 260 3.56 -0.81 13.73
N PHE A 261 4.63 -0.83 14.51
CA PHE A 261 5.99 -0.89 13.99
C PHE A 261 6.27 -2.20 13.24
N ILE A 262 5.89 -3.35 13.81
CA ILE A 262 6.01 -4.67 13.15
C ILE A 262 5.19 -4.71 11.85
N PHE A 263 3.99 -4.14 11.85
CA PHE A 263 3.16 -4.02 10.67
C PHE A 263 3.82 -3.23 9.53
N PHE A 264 4.44 -2.09 9.84
CA PHE A 264 5.19 -1.32 8.86
C PHE A 264 6.47 -2.03 8.42
N LEU A 265 7.13 -2.81 9.29
CA LEU A 265 8.27 -3.69 8.92
C LEU A 265 7.91 -4.74 7.86
N PHE A 266 6.69 -5.30 7.91
CA PHE A 266 6.19 -6.19 6.86
C PHE A 266 5.90 -5.48 5.53
N SER A 267 5.81 -4.15 5.54
CA SER A 267 5.50 -3.34 4.36
C SER A 267 6.72 -2.57 3.84
N HIS A 268 7.79 -2.46 4.63
CA HIS A 268 8.98 -1.69 4.27
C HIS A 268 9.67 -2.22 3.01
N TRP A 269 9.65 -3.54 2.77
CA TRP A 269 10.28 -4.15 1.60
C TRP A 269 9.65 -3.73 0.25
N ILE A 270 8.38 -3.30 0.24
CA ILE A 270 7.74 -2.75 -0.96
C ILE A 270 7.85 -1.22 -0.98
N ARG A 271 7.76 -0.57 0.18
CA ARG A 271 7.85 0.88 0.32
C ARG A 271 8.50 1.31 1.64
N ASP A 272 9.66 1.91 1.51
CA ASP A 272 10.53 2.29 2.62
C ASP A 272 10.03 3.46 3.49
N ASP A 273 9.06 4.25 3.04
CA ASP A 273 8.65 5.52 3.68
C ASP A 273 7.50 5.40 4.69
N LEU A 274 7.11 4.18 5.03
CA LEU A 274 5.97 3.91 5.91
C LEU A 274 6.25 4.18 7.40
N SER A 275 7.41 4.76 7.73
CA SER A 275 7.75 5.09 9.12
C SER A 275 6.82 6.18 9.67
N ALA A 276 5.86 5.80 10.50
CA ALA A 276 4.96 6.71 11.19
C ALA A 276 5.76 7.69 12.09
N PRO A 277 5.65 9.02 11.90
CA PRO A 277 6.33 9.98 12.75
C PRO A 277 5.57 10.11 14.07
N HIS A 278 6.10 9.53 15.15
CA HIS A 278 5.55 9.73 16.49
C HIS A 278 6.42 10.69 17.31
N ASP A 279 5.80 11.78 17.76
CA ASP A 279 6.08 12.63 18.91
C ASP A 279 7.56 12.91 19.19
N ALA A 280 8.09 13.96 18.55
CA ALA A 280 9.28 14.63 19.01
C ALA A 280 8.97 16.12 19.17
N ASP A 281 9.08 16.61 20.41
CA ASP A 281 8.91 18.00 20.85
C ASP A 281 9.90 18.97 20.18
N ASP A 282 11.03 18.49 19.65
CA ASP A 282 12.02 19.33 18.97
C ASP A 282 11.91 19.25 17.43
N SER A 283 11.23 20.23 16.86
CA SER A 283 10.89 20.28 15.43
C SER A 283 12.09 20.39 14.48
N GLY A 284 13.25 20.86 14.96
CA GLY A 284 14.47 21.05 14.15
C GLY A 284 15.25 19.76 13.94
N ALA A 285 15.57 19.05 15.03
CA ALA A 285 16.25 17.76 14.99
C ALA A 285 15.40 16.69 14.28
N ARG A 286 14.07 16.72 14.48
CA ARG A 286 13.11 15.84 13.79
C ARG A 286 13.16 15.97 12.27
N LYS A 287 13.13 17.19 11.74
CA LYS A 287 13.19 17.44 10.29
C LYS A 287 14.49 16.93 9.68
N LYS A 288 15.62 17.14 10.36
CA LYS A 288 16.93 16.66 9.90
C LYS A 288 16.99 15.13 9.88
N GLN A 289 16.44 14.48 10.92
CA GLN A 289 16.37 13.03 11.00
C GLN A 289 15.45 12.43 9.92
N LEU A 290 14.23 12.97 9.76
CA LEU A 290 13.26 12.49 8.77
C LEU A 290 13.83 12.64 7.35
N LYS A 291 14.46 13.78 7.04
CA LYS A 291 15.13 13.99 5.76
C LYS A 291 16.26 12.99 5.52
N ARG A 292 17.01 12.61 6.56
CA ARG A 292 18.09 11.62 6.46
C ARG A 292 17.55 10.22 6.21
N ILE A 293 16.52 9.79 6.96
CA ILE A 293 15.88 8.48 6.78
C ILE A 293 15.27 8.40 5.38
N GLN A 294 14.53 9.42 4.97
CA GLN A 294 13.92 9.52 3.65
C GLN A 294 14.97 9.43 2.53
N TRP A 295 16.10 10.14 2.68
CA TRP A 295 17.18 10.09 1.68
C TRP A 295 17.84 8.72 1.62
N LEU A 296 18.11 8.10 2.78
CA LEU A 296 18.67 6.74 2.86
C LEU A 296 17.73 5.72 2.23
N SER A 297 16.44 5.77 2.57
CA SER A 297 15.37 4.96 1.99
C SER A 297 15.34 5.09 0.45
N ASN A 298 15.31 6.32 -0.07
CA ASN A 298 15.34 6.55 -1.53
C ASN A 298 16.56 5.91 -2.21
N VAL A 299 17.75 6.07 -1.62
CA VAL A 299 18.99 5.52 -2.19
C VAL A 299 18.97 4.01 -2.14
N MET A 300 18.60 3.41 -1.00
CA MET A 300 18.48 1.96 -0.84
C MET A 300 17.50 1.38 -1.85
N PHE A 301 16.31 1.96 -1.97
CA PHE A 301 15.30 1.55 -2.93
C PHE A 301 15.81 1.52 -4.38
N VAL A 302 16.44 2.61 -4.83
CA VAL A 302 16.98 2.70 -6.20
C VAL A 302 18.12 1.71 -6.42
N VAL A 303 19.06 1.63 -5.47
CA VAL A 303 20.21 0.72 -5.58
C VAL A 303 19.75 -0.73 -5.62
N GLU A 304 18.83 -1.13 -4.75
CA GLU A 304 18.30 -2.49 -4.72
C GLU A 304 17.58 -2.85 -6.02
N ASN A 305 16.72 -1.96 -6.53
CA ASN A 305 16.00 -2.23 -7.78
C ASN A 305 16.98 -2.39 -8.96
N ILE A 306 17.98 -1.51 -9.05
CA ILE A 306 19.02 -1.59 -10.08
C ILE A 306 19.84 -2.87 -9.93
N VAL A 307 20.28 -3.22 -8.72
CA VAL A 307 21.05 -4.44 -8.48
C VAL A 307 20.24 -5.69 -8.81
N MET A 308 18.98 -5.77 -8.37
CA MET A 308 18.09 -6.89 -8.67
C MET A 308 17.91 -7.09 -10.18
N ILE A 309 17.64 -6.01 -10.93
CA ILE A 309 17.40 -6.12 -12.37
C ILE A 309 18.69 -6.36 -13.16
N LEU A 310 19.83 -5.80 -12.74
CA LEU A 310 21.13 -6.08 -13.36
C LEU A 310 21.59 -7.51 -13.11
N LEU A 311 21.34 -8.06 -11.92
CA LEU A 311 21.60 -9.46 -11.62
C LEU A 311 20.77 -10.36 -12.53
N PHE A 312 19.48 -10.04 -12.73
CA PHE A 312 18.64 -10.72 -13.72
C PHE A 312 19.23 -10.58 -15.13
N TYR A 313 19.55 -9.37 -15.59
CA TYR A 313 20.06 -9.14 -16.94
C TYR A 313 21.36 -9.89 -17.22
N ASN A 314 22.27 -9.98 -16.25
CA ASN A 314 23.59 -10.60 -16.45
C ASN A 314 23.61 -12.12 -16.23
N HIS A 315 22.77 -12.65 -15.33
CA HIS A 315 22.87 -14.05 -14.89
C HIS A 315 21.65 -14.91 -15.23
N SER A 316 20.57 -14.32 -15.74
CA SER A 316 19.37 -15.07 -16.11
C SER A 316 19.56 -15.81 -17.43
N LYS A 317 19.02 -17.03 -17.51
CA LYS A 317 18.86 -17.76 -18.78
C LYS A 317 17.97 -16.99 -19.78
N TYR A 318 17.14 -16.09 -19.28
CA TYR A 318 16.25 -15.23 -20.08
C TYR A 318 16.89 -13.89 -20.48
N SER A 319 18.19 -13.69 -20.23
CA SER A 319 18.93 -12.47 -20.60
C SER A 319 18.87 -12.15 -22.10
N ASN A 320 18.88 -13.20 -22.95
CA ASN A 320 18.80 -13.05 -24.41
C ASN A 320 17.37 -12.82 -24.94
N ALA A 321 16.36 -12.75 -24.07
CA ALA A 321 15.00 -12.47 -24.51
C ALA A 321 14.87 -11.02 -24.97
N CYS A 322 14.12 -10.79 -26.06
CA CYS A 322 13.88 -9.46 -26.65
C CYS A 322 13.31 -8.45 -25.63
N TYR A 323 12.61 -8.94 -24.60
CA TYR A 323 12.01 -8.11 -23.55
C TYR A 323 12.98 -7.75 -22.40
N ALA A 324 14.11 -8.46 -22.23
CA ALA A 324 14.98 -8.29 -21.07
C ALA A 324 15.64 -6.91 -21.01
N LEU A 325 16.13 -6.40 -22.14
CA LEU A 325 16.73 -5.07 -22.23
C LEU A 325 15.69 -3.95 -22.02
N PRO A 326 14.53 -3.92 -22.72
CA PRO A 326 13.48 -2.93 -22.46
C PRO A 326 13.07 -2.86 -20.99
N ILE A 327 12.84 -3.99 -20.35
CA ILE A 327 12.45 -4.04 -18.94
C ILE A 327 13.55 -3.51 -18.03
N THR A 328 14.81 -3.85 -18.29
CA THR A 328 15.94 -3.34 -17.51
C THR A 328 16.02 -1.83 -17.59
N VAL A 329 15.91 -1.27 -18.80
CA VAL A 329 15.89 0.19 -19.01
C VAL A 329 14.69 0.83 -18.32
N SER A 330 13.50 0.23 -18.41
CA SER A 330 12.29 0.70 -17.74
C SER A 330 12.45 0.72 -16.21
N VAL A 331 12.91 -0.38 -15.59
CA VAL A 331 13.11 -0.45 -14.14
C VAL A 331 14.08 0.62 -13.65
N CYS A 332 15.22 0.81 -14.32
CA CYS A 332 16.19 1.84 -13.98
C CYS A 332 15.59 3.26 -14.13
N SER A 333 14.93 3.53 -15.26
CA SER A 333 14.37 4.85 -15.55
C SER A 333 13.25 5.23 -14.57
N LEU A 334 12.33 4.29 -14.32
CA LEU A 334 11.21 4.50 -13.40
C LEU A 334 11.71 4.64 -11.95
N SER A 335 12.73 3.88 -11.53
CA SER A 335 13.33 3.99 -10.20
C SER A 335 13.92 5.39 -9.98
N ILE A 336 14.73 5.87 -10.93
CA ILE A 336 15.40 7.19 -10.84
C ILE A 336 14.37 8.32 -10.90
N LEU A 337 13.43 8.25 -11.84
CA LEU A 337 12.39 9.26 -12.02
C LEU A 337 11.49 9.35 -10.78
N GLY A 338 10.98 8.21 -10.30
CA GLY A 338 10.15 8.13 -9.10
C GLY A 338 10.85 8.66 -7.86
N ALA A 339 12.11 8.27 -7.62
CA ALA A 339 12.88 8.74 -6.48
C ALA A 339 13.18 10.25 -6.56
N THR A 340 13.45 10.76 -7.76
CA THR A 340 13.70 12.19 -7.97
C THR A 340 12.44 13.03 -7.69
N ILE A 341 11.29 12.60 -8.22
CA ILE A 341 10.00 13.27 -7.96
C ILE A 341 9.71 13.25 -6.45
N ARG A 342 9.88 12.10 -5.79
CA ARG A 342 9.67 11.94 -4.35
C ARG A 342 10.53 12.91 -3.53
N LEU A 343 11.83 12.96 -3.82
CA LEU A 343 12.77 13.86 -3.14
C LEU A 343 12.41 15.34 -3.34
N ILE A 344 12.05 15.74 -4.56
CA ILE A 344 11.66 17.13 -4.85
C ILE A 344 10.37 17.49 -4.13
N HIS A 345 9.36 16.63 -4.21
CA HIS A 345 8.05 16.84 -3.59
C HIS A 345 8.18 16.93 -2.06
N PHE A 346 8.91 15.99 -1.45
CA PHE A 346 9.14 16.00 0.00
C PHE A 346 9.92 17.23 0.47
N ASN A 347 10.96 17.66 -0.25
CA ASN A 347 11.65 18.91 0.06
C ASN A 347 10.75 20.13 -0.07
N SER A 348 9.82 20.14 -1.03
CA SER A 348 8.82 21.21 -1.20
C SER A 348 7.85 21.24 -0.02
N LEU A 349 7.34 20.08 0.40
CA LEU A 349 6.47 19.92 1.56
C LEU A 349 7.15 20.38 2.87
N LEU A 350 8.41 20.04 3.08
CA LEU A 350 9.17 20.50 4.26
C LEU A 350 9.40 22.02 4.26
N LYS A 351 9.54 22.65 3.08
CA LYS A 351 9.70 24.10 2.95
C LYS A 351 8.39 24.85 3.26
N THR A 352 7.24 24.38 2.78
CA THR A 352 5.95 25.03 3.04
C THR A 352 5.61 25.02 4.54
N VAL A 353 5.88 23.91 5.24
CA VAL A 353 5.70 23.82 6.70
C VAL A 353 6.61 24.81 7.47
N SER A 354 7.77 25.17 6.93
CA SER A 354 8.67 26.14 7.57
C SER A 354 8.20 27.60 7.46
N HIS A 355 7.47 27.93 6.38
CA HIS A 355 6.95 29.28 6.17
C HIS A 355 5.64 29.54 6.92
N GLN A 356 4.86 28.50 7.22
CA GLN A 356 3.58 28.64 7.94
C GLN A 356 3.74 28.75 9.46
N LYS A 357 4.96 28.53 9.99
CA LYS A 357 5.31 28.69 11.42
C LYS A 357 6.06 30.00 11.74
N ARG A 358 6.35 30.84 10.75
CA ARG A 358 6.80 32.23 10.93
C ARG A 358 5.63 33.16 10.64
#